data_AF-A0A7L9C0A1-F1
#
_entry.id   AF-A0A7L9C0A1-F1
#
_cell.length_a   1.000
_cell.length_b   1.000
_cell.length_c   1.000
_cell.angle_alpha   90.00
_cell.angle_beta   90.00
_cell.angle_gamma   90.00
#
_symmetry.space_group_name_H-M   'P 1'
#
loop_
_entity.id
_entity.type
_entity.pdbx_description
1 polymer ?
#
loop_
_entity_poly.entity_id
_entity_poly.type
_entity_poly.pdbx_seq_one_letter_code
_entity_poly.pdbx_strand_id
1 'polypeptide(L)' 'MIKVRPRPNEPVQQLMRRLKKLCEREGVLREMKRTAYYEKPSDRNRRNLRKAKRRVQKFGEVPAR' A
#
# COMPACT_ATOMS: atom_id res chain seq x y z
N MET A 1 -8.35 8.82 1.81
CA MET A 1 -9.38 8.32 2.75
C MET A 1 -10.13 7.19 2.07
N ILE A 2 -10.04 5.95 2.57
CA ILE A 2 -10.70 4.79 1.93
C ILE A 2 -12.19 4.84 2.30
N LYS A 3 -13.06 4.97 1.31
CA LYS A 3 -14.52 4.91 1.47
C LYS A 3 -15.08 3.77 0.62
N VAL A 4 -15.80 2.84 1.25
CA VAL A 4 -16.53 1.78 0.54
C VAL A 4 -18.00 1.95 0.86
N ARG A 5 -18.82 2.16 -0.18
CA ARG A 5 -20.28 2.22 -0.03
C ARG A 5 -20.87 0.82 -0.25
N PRO A 6 -21.87 0.40 0.55
CA PRO A 6 -22.60 -0.83 0.29
C PRO A 6 -23.36 -0.71 -1.04
N ARG A 7 -23.43 -1.81 -1.80
CA ARG A 7 -24.30 -1.91 -2.97
C ARG A 7 -25.61 -2.60 -2.56
N PRO A 8 -26.75 -2.29 -3.19
CA PRO A 8 -27.98 -3.05 -2.97
C PRO A 8 -27.74 -4.52 -3.36
N ASN A 9 -28.26 -5.44 -2.55
CA ASN A 9 -28.12 -6.91 -2.66
C ASN A 9 -26.73 -7.50 -2.37
N GLU A 10 -25.84 -6.79 -1.70
CA GLU A 10 -24.52 -7.31 -1.37
C GLU A 10 -24.42 -7.85 0.07
N PRO A 11 -23.98 -9.11 0.28
CA PRO A 11 -23.78 -9.63 1.62
C PRO A 11 -22.61 -8.93 2.31
N VAL A 12 -22.72 -8.74 3.64
CA VAL A 12 -21.71 -8.06 4.48
C VAL A 12 -20.29 -8.61 4.26
N GLN A 13 -20.17 -9.92 4.04
CA GLN A 13 -18.89 -10.58 3.77
C GLN A 13 -18.20 -10.08 2.48
N GLN A 14 -18.95 -9.79 1.42
CA GLN A 14 -18.38 -9.26 0.17
C GLN A 14 -17.94 -7.80 0.34
N LEU A 15 -18.68 -7.00 1.12
CA LEU A 15 -18.28 -5.66 1.50
C LEU A 15 -16.93 -5.66 2.23
N MET A 16 -16.75 -6.55 3.21
CA MET A 16 -15.50 -6.69 3.97
C MET A 16 -14.32 -7.12 3.08
N ARG A 17 -14.55 -8.05 2.15
CA ARG A 17 -13.51 -8.47 1.19
C ARG A 17 -13.04 -7.32 0.30
N ARG A 18 -13.95 -6.49 -0.21
CA ARG A 18 -13.57 -5.31 -1.02
C ARG A 18 -12.85 -4.26 -0.19
N LEU A 19 -13.31 -4.01 1.03
CA LEU A 19 -12.62 -3.11 1.96
C LEU A 19 -11.19 -3.57 2.21
N LYS A 20 -11.00 -4.86 2.52
CA LYS A 20 -9.67 -5.45 2.71
C LYS A 20 -8.80 -5.29 1.46
N LYS A 21 -9.33 -5.59 0.27
CA LYS A 21 -8.62 -5.45 -1.00
C LYS A 21 -8.21 -4.00 -1.30
N LEU A 22 -9.06 -3.03 -0.95
CA LEU A 22 -8.74 -1.61 -1.08
C LEU A 22 -7.65 -1.19 -0.09
N CYS A 23 -7.72 -1.63 1.16
CA CYS A 23 -6.68 -1.38 2.16
C CYS A 23 -5.31 -1.98 1.77
N GLU A 24 -5.32 -3.16 1.14
CA GLU A 24 -4.11 -3.81 0.63
C GLU A 24 -3.53 -3.08 -0.58
N ARG A 25 -4.38 -2.61 -1.51
CA ARG A 25 -3.96 -1.84 -2.70
C ARG A 25 -3.34 -0.49 -2.32
N GLU A 26 -4.00 0.24 -1.44
CA GLU A 26 -3.49 1.53 -0.93
C GLU A 26 -2.25 1.33 -0.04
N GLY A 27 -2.05 0.12 0.50
CA GLY A 27 -0.89 -0.18 1.33
C GLY A 27 -0.92 0.49 2.71
N VAL A 28 -2.09 0.91 3.18
CA VAL A 28 -2.28 1.63 4.46
C VAL A 28 -1.67 0.85 5.63
N LEU A 29 -1.87 -0.47 5.68
CA LEU A 29 -1.29 -1.33 6.72
C LEU A 29 0.25 -1.31 6.70
N ARG A 30 0.84 -1.23 5.50
CA ARG A 30 2.30 -1.15 5.33
C ARG A 30 2.84 0.21 5.74
N GLU A 31 2.06 1.26 5.49
CA GLU A 31 2.39 2.62 5.89
C GLU A 31 2.30 2.79 7.41
N MET A 32 1.24 2.30 8.05
CA MET A 32 1.10 2.30 9.51
C MET A 32 2.29 1.62 10.19
N LYS A 33 2.70 0.43 9.72
CA LYS A 33 3.89 -0.26 10.25
C LYS A 33 5.19 0.52 10.01
N ARG A 34 5.26 1.32 8.95
CA ARG A 34 6.44 2.13 8.62
C ARG A 34 6.54 3.36 9.53
N THR A 35 5.42 3.98 9.87
CA THR A 35 5.37 5.20 10.68
C THR A 35 5.26 4.92 12.18
N ALA A 36 5.07 3.67 12.58
CA ALA A 36 4.97 3.26 13.98
C ALA A 36 6.22 3.56 14.82
N TYR A 37 7.39 3.72 14.18
CA TYR A 37 8.64 4.07 14.84
C TYR A 37 9.39 5.13 14.03
N TYR A 38 10.22 5.91 14.71
CA TYR A 38 11.11 6.86 14.04
C TYR A 38 12.13 6.10 13.18
N GLU A 39 12.15 6.42 11.89
CA GLU A 39 13.17 5.97 10.96
C GLU A 39 14.09 7.15 10.63
N LYS A 40 15.40 6.99 10.86
CA LYS A 40 16.39 8.00 10.49
C LYS A 40 16.29 8.30 8.98
N PRO A 41 16.41 9.58 8.55
CA PRO A 41 16.28 9.95 7.13
C PRO A 41 17.21 9.17 6.18
N SER A 42 18.42 8.82 6.63
CA SER A 42 19.36 7.98 5.87
C SER A 42 18.80 6.58 5.59
N ASP A 43 18.14 5.97 6.57
CA ASP A 43 17.55 4.63 6.43
C ASP A 43 16.33 4.67 5.52
N ARG A 44 15.52 5.73 5.64
CA ARG A 44 14.39 6.00 4.74
C ARG A 44 14.86 6.08 3.28
N ASN A 45 15.93 6.83 3.00
CA ASN A 45 16.49 6.96 1.65
C ASN A 45 17.02 5.63 1.12
N ARG A 46 17.78 4.88 1.93
CA ARG A 46 18.30 3.56 1.57
C ARG A 46 17.18 2.57 1.26
N ARG A 47 16.10 2.60 2.04
CA ARG A 47 14.90 1.76 1.83
C ARG A 47 14.17 2.14 0.54
N ASN A 48 14.02 3.43 0.25
CA ASN A 48 13.37 3.91 -0.96
C ASN A 48 14.14 3.47 -2.22
N LEU A 49 15.47 3.61 -2.21
CA LEU A 49 16.32 3.13 -3.31
C LEU A 49 16.18 1.61 -3.53
N ARG A 50 16.19 0.81 -2.45
CA ARG A 50 15.98 -0.64 -2.53
C ARG A 50 14.59 -1.00 -3.08
N LYS A 51 13.55 -0.28 -2.67
CA LYS A 51 12.18 -0.46 -3.18
C LYS A 51 12.08 -0.12 -4.67
N ALA A 52 12.72 0.97 -5.11
CA ALA A 52 12.76 1.36 -6.52
C ALA A 52 13.46 0.28 -7.36
N LYS A 53 14.64 -0.18 -6.94
CA LYS A 53 15.37 -1.27 -7.62
C LYS A 53 14.54 -2.55 -7.73
N ARG A 54 13.87 -2.97 -6.64
CA ARG A 54 12.98 -4.14 -6.66
C ARG A 54 11.77 -3.96 -7.59
N ARG A 55 11.21 -2.75 -7.68
CA ARG A 55 10.09 -2.46 -8.59
C ARG A 55 10.53 -2.59 -10.04
N VAL A 56 11.67 -2.00 -10.41
CA VAL A 56 12.24 -2.11 -11.76
C VAL A 56 12.52 -3.57 -12.12
N GLN A 57 13.15 -4.34 -11.22
CA GLN A 57 13.41 -5.76 -11.46
C GLN A 57 12.14 -6.61 -11.62
N LYS A 58 11.08 -6.29 -10.87
CA LYS A 58 9.85 -7.10 -10.86
C LYS A 58 8.89 -6.75 -11.99
N PHE A 59 8.83 -5.49 -12.41
CA PHE A 59 7.82 -4.99 -13.35
C PHE A 59 8.41 -4.42 -14.64
N GLY A 60 9.73 -4.25 -14.75
CA GLY A 60 10.37 -3.59 -15.90
C GLY A 60 10.08 -2.08 -16.00
N GLU A 61 9.23 -1.55 -15.12
CA GLU A 61 8.81 -0.15 -15.13
C GLU A 61 9.88 0.74 -14.47
N VAL A 62 10.45 1.62 -15.28
CA VAL A 62 11.30 2.73 -14.81
C VAL A 62 10.41 3.71 -14.06
N PRO A 63 10.70 4.06 -12.79
CA PRO A 63 9.88 5.01 -12.07
C PRO A 63 9.88 6.35 -12.82
N ALA A 64 8.68 6.85 -13.16
CA ALA A 64 8.50 8.20 -13.66
C ALA A 64 9.11 9.19 -12.65
N ARG A 65 9.88 10.15 -13.18
CA ARG A 65 10.62 11.17 -12.42
C ARG A 65 9.73 11.97 -11.49
#